data_AF-A0A0R2V4J7-F1
#
_entry.id   AF-A0A0R2V4J7-F1
#
_cell.length_a   1.000
_cell.length_b   1.000
_cell.length_c   1.000
_cell.angle_alpha   90.00
_cell.angle_beta   90.00
_cell.angle_gamma   90.00
#
_symmetry.space_group_name_H-M   'P 1'
#
loop_
_entity.id
_entity.type
_entity.pdbx_description
1 polymer ?
#
loop_
_entity_poly.entity_id
_entity_poly.type
_entity_poly.pdbx_seq_one_letter_code
_entity_poly.pdbx_strand_id
1 'polypeptide(L)'
;MTPPLAFWAFIGIFATLFGLAEAVKRSTNIPATVTRKFMHVSSAVVSMWLPTYLTPFWMLVLAVVFTIVLTASKLLKVLSSIHDVPRKTWGEVVFPLGIGLSAWLLYLSPWAPASPYLATDAYRFGLLTMGVLDLVAELGGQIPSPKLWFGKSVAGSLSFFGVGIILCLAHGMPLSWSLIAAVAGLTASESLLGNGLDNLALPSLGALAYLAIS
;
A
#
# COMPACT_ATOMS: atom_id res chain seq x y z
N MET A 1 7.47 -16.92 -21.47
CA MET A 1 8.38 -15.75 -21.34
C MET A 1 9.31 -16.01 -20.16
N THR A 2 10.60 -15.69 -20.27
CA THR A 2 11.57 -15.82 -19.17
C THR A 2 11.52 -14.59 -18.26
N PRO A 3 11.70 -14.72 -16.92
CA PRO A 3 11.70 -13.56 -16.03
C PRO A 3 12.87 -12.61 -16.35
N PRO A 4 12.63 -11.29 -16.42
CA PRO A 4 13.70 -10.32 -16.62
C PRO A 4 14.60 -10.24 -15.37
N LEU A 5 15.84 -9.76 -15.53
CA LEU A 5 16.76 -9.56 -14.40
C LEU A 5 16.14 -8.69 -13.29
N ALA A 6 15.38 -7.66 -13.67
CA ALA A 6 14.67 -6.80 -12.73
C ALA A 6 13.71 -7.59 -11.81
N PHE A 7 13.04 -8.63 -12.32
CA PHE A 7 12.12 -9.45 -11.54
C PHE A 7 12.86 -10.13 -10.38
N TRP A 8 14.01 -10.74 -10.67
CA TRP A 8 14.87 -11.35 -9.66
C TRP A 8 15.45 -10.32 -8.68
N ALA A 9 15.81 -9.13 -9.18
CA ALA A 9 16.28 -8.04 -8.34
C ALA A 9 15.21 -7.60 -7.33
N PHE A 10 13.94 -7.44 -7.74
CA PHE A 10 12.86 -7.12 -6.81
C PHE A 10 12.63 -8.23 -5.79
N ILE A 11 12.66 -9.50 -6.19
CA ILE A 11 12.62 -10.63 -5.23
C ILE A 11 13.73 -10.49 -4.20
N GLY A 12 14.97 -10.24 -4.63
CA GLY A 12 16.11 -10.05 -3.75
C GLY A 12 15.94 -8.85 -2.80
N ILE A 13 15.42 -7.72 -3.29
CA ILE A 13 15.14 -6.53 -2.47
C ILE A 13 14.11 -6.84 -1.40
N PHE A 14 12.96 -7.43 -1.75
CA PHE A 14 11.93 -7.78 -0.78
C PHE A 14 12.40 -8.86 0.21
N ALA A 15 13.13 -9.87 -0.25
CA ALA A 15 13.71 -10.89 0.62
C ALA A 15 14.70 -10.27 1.61
N THR A 16 15.53 -9.32 1.16
CA THR A 16 16.44 -8.57 2.04
C THR A 16 15.66 -7.73 3.05
N LEU A 17 14.63 -7.00 2.62
CA LEU A 17 13.79 -6.20 3.51
C LEU A 17 13.12 -7.08 4.59
N PHE A 18 12.49 -8.19 4.21
CA PHE A 18 11.88 -9.13 5.16
C PHE A 18 12.91 -9.77 6.09
N GLY A 19 14.06 -10.19 5.56
CA GLY A 19 15.14 -10.77 6.34
C GLY A 19 15.71 -9.80 7.37
N LEU A 20 15.92 -8.54 6.99
CA LEU A 20 16.39 -7.50 7.90
C LEU A 20 15.36 -7.18 8.98
N ALA A 21 14.08 -7.03 8.61
CA ALA A 21 13.03 -6.77 9.60
C ALA A 21 12.86 -7.92 10.60
N GLU A 22 12.99 -9.17 10.13
CA GLU A 22 12.97 -10.34 11.00
C GLU A 22 14.21 -10.39 11.89
N ALA A 23 15.40 -10.12 11.35
CA ALA A 23 16.64 -10.08 12.13
C ALA A 23 16.58 -9.01 13.22
N VAL A 24 16.12 -7.80 12.90
CA VAL A 24 15.88 -6.72 13.87
C VAL A 24 14.85 -7.16 14.91
N LYS A 25 13.74 -7.77 14.50
CA LYS A 25 12.70 -8.23 15.44
C LYS A 25 13.21 -9.30 16.41
N ARG A 26 14.08 -10.20 15.97
CA ARG A 26 14.63 -11.28 16.80
C ARG A 26 15.79 -10.83 17.69
N SER A 27 16.54 -9.83 17.26
CA SER A 27 17.71 -9.29 17.98
C SER A 27 17.37 -8.14 18.94
N THR A 28 16.15 -7.60 18.87
CA THR A 28 15.74 -6.44 19.67
C THR A 28 14.35 -6.66 20.30
N ASN A 29 13.99 -5.82 21.28
CA ASN A 29 12.66 -5.81 21.88
C ASN A 29 11.65 -4.94 21.11
N ILE A 30 11.93 -4.59 19.85
CA ILE A 30 11.02 -3.76 19.05
C ILE A 30 9.69 -4.48 18.87
N PRO A 31 8.53 -3.84 19.13
CA PRO A 31 7.23 -4.46 18.94
C PRO A 31 6.99 -4.85 17.47
N ALA A 32 6.35 -6.00 17.24
CA ALA A 32 6.01 -6.44 15.88
C ALA A 32 5.11 -5.43 15.13
N THR A 33 4.34 -4.64 15.87
CA THR A 33 3.54 -3.54 15.31
C THR A 33 4.41 -2.50 14.61
N VAL A 34 5.62 -2.22 15.10
CA VAL A 34 6.55 -1.26 14.48
C VAL A 34 7.20 -1.87 13.26
N THR A 35 7.73 -3.09 13.36
CA THR A 35 8.38 -3.77 12.22
C THR A 35 7.40 -4.03 11.08
N ARG A 36 6.15 -4.40 11.39
CA ARG A 36 5.09 -4.57 10.39
C ARG A 36 4.81 -3.27 9.63
N LYS A 37 4.74 -2.12 10.31
CA LYS A 37 4.52 -0.82 9.67
C LYS A 37 5.69 -0.40 8.80
N PHE A 38 6.91 -0.60 9.29
CA PHE A 38 8.12 -0.39 8.50
C PHE A 38 8.04 -1.21 7.21
N MET A 39 7.73 -2.51 7.33
CA MET A 39 7.58 -3.38 6.17
C MET A 39 6.47 -2.94 5.22
N HIS A 40 5.32 -2.49 5.74
CA HIS A 40 4.20 -1.98 4.95
C HIS A 40 4.61 -0.78 4.09
N VAL A 41 5.20 0.25 4.73
CA VAL A 41 5.63 1.49 4.06
C VAL A 41 6.77 1.21 3.08
N SER A 42 7.82 0.51 3.51
CA SER A 42 8.98 0.20 2.66
C SER A 42 8.57 -0.65 1.46
N SER A 43 7.67 -1.62 1.66
CA SER A 43 7.19 -2.45 0.54
C SER A 43 6.35 -1.63 -0.44
N ALA A 44 5.53 -0.70 0.03
CA ALA A 44 4.77 0.20 -0.85
C ALA A 44 5.71 1.12 -1.66
N VAL A 45 6.72 1.71 -1.02
CA VAL A 45 7.72 2.57 -1.67
C VAL A 45 8.54 1.80 -2.70
N VAL A 46 8.97 0.57 -2.41
CA VAL A 46 9.65 -0.25 -3.42
C VAL A 46 8.70 -0.61 -4.56
N SER A 47 7.46 -0.98 -4.23
CA SER A 47 6.47 -1.43 -5.21
C SER A 47 6.02 -0.34 -6.18
N MET A 48 6.11 0.94 -5.80
CA MET A 48 5.77 2.07 -6.68
C MET A 48 6.69 2.16 -7.91
N TRP A 49 7.89 1.56 -7.84
CA TRP A 49 8.87 1.54 -8.94
C TRP A 49 8.69 0.36 -9.90
N LEU A 50 7.86 -0.63 -9.57
CA LEU A 50 7.62 -1.80 -10.42
C LEU A 50 7.30 -1.47 -11.88
N PRO A 51 6.38 -0.55 -12.22
CA PRO A 51 6.05 -0.26 -13.62
C PRO A 51 7.20 0.37 -14.40
N THR A 52 8.24 0.88 -13.72
CA THR A 52 9.44 1.43 -14.38
C THR A 52 10.36 0.31 -14.91
N TYR A 53 10.31 -0.88 -14.32
CA TYR A 53 11.27 -1.95 -14.59
C TYR A 53 10.63 -3.27 -15.03
N LEU A 54 9.33 -3.46 -14.78
CA LEU A 54 8.60 -4.68 -15.09
C LEU A 54 7.42 -4.38 -16.00
N THR A 55 7.19 -5.28 -16.94
CA THR A 55 5.93 -5.32 -17.69
C THR A 55 4.76 -5.64 -16.74
N PRO A 56 3.53 -5.22 -17.05
CA PRO A 56 2.35 -5.51 -16.22
C PRO A 56 2.18 -7.00 -15.90
N PHE A 57 2.47 -7.89 -16.86
CA PHE A 57 2.44 -9.34 -16.64
C PHE A 57 3.35 -9.78 -15.48
N TRP A 58 4.61 -9.34 -15.48
CA TRP A 58 5.58 -9.67 -14.42
C TRP A 58 5.24 -9.01 -13.07
N MET A 59 4.56 -7.86 -13.07
CA MET A 59 4.03 -7.26 -11.84
C MET A 59 2.96 -8.16 -11.20
N LEU A 60 2.05 -8.71 -12.00
CA LEU A 60 1.03 -9.66 -11.52
C LEU A 60 1.63 -10.98 -11.03
N VAL A 61 2.61 -11.52 -11.75
CA VAL A 61 3.33 -12.72 -11.31
C VAL A 61 4.01 -12.47 -9.95
N LEU A 62 4.66 -11.31 -9.80
CA LEU A 62 5.31 -10.93 -8.54
C LEU A 62 4.29 -10.83 -7.40
N ALA A 63 3.14 -10.20 -7.63
CA ALA A 63 2.04 -10.11 -6.67
C ALA A 63 1.58 -11.51 -6.21
N VAL A 64 1.31 -12.43 -7.15
CA VAL A 64 0.91 -13.80 -6.84
C VAL A 64 1.98 -14.55 -6.04
N VAL A 65 3.24 -14.45 -6.45
CA VAL A 65 4.36 -15.08 -5.73
C VAL A 65 4.43 -14.59 -4.29
N PHE A 66 4.38 -13.27 -4.05
CA PHE A 66 4.45 -12.73 -2.70
C PHE A 66 3.20 -13.04 -1.87
N THR A 67 2.01 -13.09 -2.47
CA THR A 67 0.82 -13.57 -1.76
C THR A 67 0.98 -15.01 -1.30
N ILE A 68 1.49 -15.91 -2.15
CA ILE A 68 1.73 -17.31 -1.79
C ILE A 68 2.77 -17.40 -0.67
N VAL A 69 3.90 -16.68 -0.81
CA VAL A 69 4.98 -16.67 0.18
C VAL A 69 4.49 -16.15 1.52
N LEU A 70 3.75 -15.04 1.56
CA LEU A 70 3.24 -14.45 2.80
C LEU A 70 2.11 -15.29 3.42
N THR A 71 1.32 -15.98 2.59
CA THR A 71 0.35 -16.97 3.09
C THR A 71 1.07 -18.12 3.77
N ALA A 72 2.07 -18.70 3.09
CA ALA A 72 2.85 -19.81 3.63
C ALA A 72 3.61 -19.40 4.91
N SER A 73 4.27 -18.24 4.92
CA SER A 73 5.00 -17.76 6.10
C SER A 73 4.10 -17.54 7.31
N LYS A 74 2.85 -17.12 7.07
CA LYS A 74 1.85 -16.94 8.12
C LYS A 74 1.37 -18.26 8.69
N LEU A 75 1.03 -19.21 7.82
CA LEU A 75 0.58 -20.55 8.23
C LEU A 75 1.69 -21.30 8.99
N LEU A 76 2.94 -21.12 8.56
CA LEU A 76 4.12 -21.71 9.19
C LEU A 76 4.68 -20.88 10.36
N LYS A 77 4.14 -19.69 10.64
CA LYS A 77 4.56 -18.77 11.71
C LYS A 77 6.07 -18.40 11.68
N VAL A 78 6.64 -18.20 10.49
CA VAL A 78 8.09 -17.99 10.31
C VAL A 78 8.50 -16.52 10.45
N LEU A 79 7.68 -15.58 9.98
CA LEU A 79 7.97 -14.13 9.98
C LEU A 79 7.27 -13.43 11.16
N SER A 80 7.88 -13.50 12.33
CA SER A 80 7.36 -12.86 13.56
C SER A 80 7.29 -11.33 13.44
N SER A 81 8.18 -10.73 12.66
CA SER A 81 8.21 -9.29 12.36
C SER A 81 6.95 -8.75 11.69
N ILE A 82 6.15 -9.62 11.06
CA ILE A 82 4.92 -9.24 10.34
C ILE A 82 3.69 -9.88 10.98
N HIS A 83 3.76 -11.15 11.39
CA HIS A 83 2.60 -11.93 11.82
C HIS A 83 2.32 -11.87 13.34
N ASP A 84 3.31 -11.51 14.17
CA ASP A 84 3.16 -11.55 15.65
C ASP A 84 2.52 -10.27 16.21
N VAL A 85 1.36 -9.90 15.65
CA VAL A 85 0.59 -8.73 16.08
C VAL A 85 -0.65 -9.15 16.87
N PRO A 86 -1.10 -8.34 17.86
CA PRO A 86 -2.23 -8.71 18.74
C PRO A 86 -3.56 -8.94 18.00
N ARG A 87 -3.70 -8.37 16.79
CA ARG A 87 -4.92 -8.42 15.99
C ARG A 87 -4.79 -9.47 14.90
N LYS A 88 -5.77 -10.37 14.80
CA LYS A 88 -5.91 -11.27 13.64
C LYS A 88 -6.33 -10.44 12.43
N THR A 89 -5.40 -10.15 11.54
CA THR A 89 -5.66 -9.45 10.26
C THR A 89 -5.08 -10.26 9.12
N TRP A 90 -5.62 -10.18 7.91
CA TRP A 90 -5.01 -10.75 6.70
C TRP A 90 -4.36 -9.68 5.80
N GLY A 91 -4.25 -8.45 6.31
CA GLY A 91 -3.77 -7.28 5.59
C GLY A 91 -2.43 -7.50 4.90
N GLU A 92 -1.48 -8.18 5.55
CA GLU A 92 -0.17 -8.45 4.95
C GLU A 92 -0.22 -9.44 3.78
N VAL A 93 -1.18 -10.38 3.79
CA VAL A 93 -1.33 -11.39 2.72
C VAL A 93 -2.08 -10.81 1.52
N VAL A 94 -3.06 -9.95 1.78
CA VAL A 94 -3.83 -9.28 0.71
C VAL A 94 -3.10 -8.07 0.13
N PHE A 95 -2.08 -7.56 0.80
CA PHE A 95 -1.29 -6.42 0.34
C PHE A 95 -0.68 -6.63 -1.06
N PRO A 96 0.04 -7.72 -1.37
CA PRO A 96 0.53 -7.95 -2.73
C PRO A 96 -0.61 -8.10 -3.75
N LEU A 97 -1.78 -8.62 -3.33
CA LEU A 97 -2.95 -8.66 -4.21
C LEU A 97 -3.48 -7.27 -4.53
N GLY A 98 -3.49 -6.33 -3.58
CA GLY A 98 -3.87 -4.93 -3.81
C GLY A 98 -2.95 -4.24 -4.82
N ILE A 99 -1.64 -4.51 -4.73
CA ILE A 99 -0.64 -4.06 -5.70
C ILE A 99 -0.92 -4.64 -7.09
N GLY A 100 -1.14 -5.96 -7.16
CA GLY A 100 -1.47 -6.65 -8.41
C GLY A 100 -2.78 -6.13 -9.03
N LEU A 101 -3.81 -5.88 -8.21
CA LEU A 101 -5.08 -5.34 -8.67
C LEU A 101 -4.92 -3.93 -9.26
N SER A 102 -4.17 -3.06 -8.60
CA SER A 102 -3.87 -1.72 -9.11
C SER A 102 -3.10 -1.79 -10.44
N ALA A 103 -2.11 -2.70 -10.54
CA ALA A 103 -1.39 -2.94 -11.78
C ALA A 103 -2.31 -3.45 -12.91
N TRP A 104 -3.20 -4.39 -12.61
CA TRP A 104 -4.16 -4.89 -13.60
C TRP A 104 -5.09 -3.78 -14.07
N LEU A 105 -5.66 -3.00 -13.15
CA LEU A 105 -6.59 -1.91 -13.48
C LEU A 105 -5.94 -0.88 -14.40
N LEU A 106 -4.72 -0.47 -14.12
CA LEU A 106 -4.07 0.65 -14.80
C LEU A 106 -3.37 0.27 -16.11
N TYR A 107 -3.06 -1.01 -16.34
CA TYR A 107 -2.26 -1.41 -17.49
C TYR A 107 -2.87 -2.51 -18.36
N LEU A 108 -3.83 -3.30 -17.83
CA LEU A 108 -4.37 -4.47 -18.51
C LEU A 108 -5.89 -4.45 -18.64
N SER A 109 -6.58 -3.66 -17.83
CA SER A 109 -8.04 -3.57 -17.92
C SER A 109 -8.48 -2.83 -19.19
N PRO A 110 -9.70 -3.08 -19.71
CA PRO A 110 -10.25 -2.32 -20.84
C PRO A 110 -10.41 -0.82 -20.56
N TRP A 111 -10.29 -0.41 -19.31
CA TRP A 111 -10.51 0.93 -18.79
C TRP A 111 -9.18 1.61 -18.44
N ALA A 112 -8.06 0.94 -18.75
CA ALA A 112 -6.72 1.47 -18.53
C ALA A 112 -6.54 2.79 -19.29
N PRO A 113 -5.94 3.82 -18.66
CA PRO A 113 -5.67 5.08 -19.32
C PRO A 113 -4.75 4.87 -20.54
N ALA A 114 -5.06 5.57 -21.63
CA ALA A 114 -4.31 5.44 -22.88
C ALA A 114 -2.84 5.91 -22.77
N SER A 115 -2.56 6.82 -21.83
CA SER A 115 -1.21 7.33 -21.56
C SER A 115 -0.48 6.43 -20.55
N PRO A 116 0.62 5.76 -20.93
CA PRO A 116 1.41 4.94 -20.02
C PRO A 116 2.06 5.75 -18.88
N TYR A 117 2.38 7.01 -19.15
CA TYR A 117 2.92 7.93 -18.13
C TYR A 117 1.86 8.22 -17.07
N LEU A 118 0.63 8.53 -17.49
CA LEU A 118 -0.49 8.77 -16.58
C LEU A 118 -0.83 7.52 -15.76
N ALA A 119 -0.82 6.34 -16.38
CA ALA A 119 -0.99 5.06 -15.69
C ALA A 119 0.07 4.87 -14.58
N THR A 120 1.31 5.24 -14.87
CA THR A 120 2.45 5.08 -13.96
C THR A 120 2.39 6.03 -12.78
N ASP A 121 2.01 7.29 -13.00
CA ASP A 121 1.89 8.25 -11.91
C ASP A 121 0.65 7.96 -11.05
N ALA A 122 -0.45 7.53 -11.65
CA ALA A 122 -1.62 7.02 -10.93
C ALA A 122 -1.27 5.80 -10.06
N TYR A 123 -0.52 4.84 -10.61
CA TYR A 123 -0.07 3.66 -9.88
C TYR A 123 0.79 4.07 -8.67
N ARG A 124 1.79 4.93 -8.88
CA ARG A 124 2.67 5.43 -7.81
C ARG A 124 1.88 6.14 -6.72
N PHE A 125 0.95 7.01 -7.09
CA PHE A 125 0.08 7.70 -6.14
C PHE A 125 -0.78 6.72 -5.33
N GLY A 126 -1.36 5.70 -5.97
CA GLY A 126 -2.11 4.65 -5.29
C GLY A 126 -1.27 3.88 -4.27
N LEU A 127 -0.05 3.51 -4.63
CA LEU A 127 0.89 2.82 -3.73
C LEU A 127 1.31 3.71 -2.55
N LEU A 128 1.55 5.00 -2.77
CA LEU A 128 1.84 5.96 -1.71
C LEU A 128 0.62 6.25 -0.82
N THR A 129 -0.59 6.24 -1.37
CA THR A 129 -1.84 6.34 -0.62
C THR A 129 -1.94 5.22 0.40
N MET A 130 -1.79 3.97 -0.03
CA MET A 130 -1.82 2.82 0.88
C MET A 130 -0.62 2.80 1.84
N GLY A 131 0.59 3.11 1.38
CA GLY A 131 1.80 2.98 2.19
C GLY A 131 2.00 4.11 3.20
N VAL A 132 1.83 5.36 2.78
CA VAL A 132 2.16 6.56 3.55
C VAL A 132 0.93 7.11 4.28
N LEU A 133 -0.20 7.26 3.58
CA LEU A 133 -1.37 7.89 4.20
C LEU A 133 -2.00 6.99 5.28
N ASP A 134 -1.98 5.66 5.08
CA ASP A 134 -2.40 4.69 6.10
C ASP A 134 -1.55 4.79 7.38
N LEU A 135 -0.22 4.89 7.24
CA LEU A 135 0.68 5.11 8.39
C LEU A 135 0.32 6.41 9.12
N VAL A 136 0.13 7.50 8.37
CA VAL A 136 -0.21 8.81 8.93
C VAL A 136 -1.56 8.78 9.64
N ALA A 137 -2.55 8.07 9.09
CA ALA A 137 -3.84 7.88 9.74
C ALA A 137 -3.70 7.15 11.06
N GLU A 138 -2.85 6.13 11.12
CA GLU A 138 -2.62 5.40 12.36
C GLU A 138 -1.86 6.23 13.41
N LEU A 139 -0.88 7.04 13.00
CA LEU A 139 -0.17 7.97 13.88
C LEU A 139 -1.11 9.05 14.43
N GLY A 140 -1.91 9.69 13.56
CA GLY A 140 -2.98 10.60 13.97
C GLY A 140 -4.04 9.91 14.84
N GLY A 141 -4.23 8.60 14.63
CA GLY A 141 -5.08 7.72 15.40
C GLY A 141 -4.79 7.67 16.90
N GLN A 142 -3.57 8.03 17.30
CA GLN A 142 -3.12 8.08 18.70
C GLN A 142 -3.56 9.36 19.41
N ILE A 143 -3.96 10.39 18.67
CA ILE A 143 -4.49 11.64 19.23
C ILE A 143 -5.91 11.37 19.75
N PRO A 144 -6.21 11.66 21.04
CA PRO A 144 -7.54 11.48 21.61
C PRO A 144 -8.62 12.17 20.78
N SER A 145 -9.52 11.38 20.22
CA SER A 145 -10.60 11.84 19.35
C SER A 145 -11.72 10.79 19.27
N PRO A 146 -12.94 11.19 18.85
CA PRO A 146 -14.04 10.26 18.65
C PRO A 146 -13.66 9.11 17.71
N LYS A 147 -14.22 7.93 17.97
CA LYS A 147 -14.05 6.76 17.11
C LYS A 147 -15.09 6.77 15.99
N LEU A 148 -14.65 6.30 14.84
CA LEU A 148 -15.41 6.09 13.62
C LEU A 148 -15.61 4.58 13.42
N TRP A 149 -16.01 4.17 12.21
CA TRP A 149 -16.15 2.76 11.82
C TRP A 149 -14.85 1.96 12.02
N PHE A 150 -15.02 0.68 12.36
CA PHE A 150 -13.92 -0.28 12.57
C PHE A 150 -12.86 0.18 13.61
N GLY A 151 -13.20 1.12 14.50
CA GLY A 151 -12.30 1.62 15.54
C GLY A 151 -11.27 2.65 15.06
N LYS A 152 -11.39 3.14 13.82
CA LYS A 152 -10.60 4.27 13.30
C LYS A 152 -10.99 5.56 14.04
N SER A 153 -10.16 6.59 14.02
CA SER A 153 -10.43 7.83 14.78
C SER A 153 -10.55 9.04 13.88
N VAL A 154 -11.31 10.04 14.34
CA VAL A 154 -11.45 11.32 13.63
C VAL A 154 -10.08 11.97 13.41
N ALA A 155 -9.19 11.97 14.41
CA ALA A 155 -7.85 12.54 14.25
C ALA A 155 -7.00 11.77 13.23
N GLY A 156 -7.15 10.45 13.14
CA GLY A 156 -6.50 9.65 12.11
C GLY A 156 -7.01 10.00 10.72
N SER A 157 -8.32 10.05 10.52
CA SER A 157 -8.92 10.41 9.23
C SER A 157 -8.59 11.85 8.80
N LEU A 158 -8.53 12.80 9.73
CA LEU A 158 -8.07 14.17 9.43
C LEU A 158 -6.58 14.20 9.06
N SER A 159 -5.75 13.36 9.69
CA SER A 159 -4.33 13.24 9.34
C SER A 159 -4.14 12.65 7.95
N PHE A 160 -4.90 11.59 7.62
CA PHE A 160 -4.96 11.02 6.27
C PHE A 160 -5.35 12.08 5.26
N PHE A 161 -6.44 12.82 5.53
CA PHE A 161 -6.95 13.86 4.64
C PHE A 161 -5.90 14.96 4.41
N GLY A 162 -5.35 15.53 5.48
CA GLY A 162 -4.37 16.62 5.39
C GLY A 162 -3.11 16.22 4.62
N VAL A 163 -2.53 15.06 4.92
CA VAL A 163 -1.35 14.58 4.19
C VAL A 163 -1.70 14.10 2.78
N GLY A 164 -2.93 13.62 2.55
CA GLY A 164 -3.44 13.31 1.21
C GLY A 164 -3.47 14.53 0.29
N ILE A 165 -3.92 15.69 0.81
CA ILE A 165 -3.84 16.96 0.07
C ILE A 165 -2.38 17.29 -0.28
N ILE A 166 -1.46 17.19 0.70
CA ILE A 166 -0.04 17.44 0.47
C ILE A 166 0.53 16.48 -0.59
N LEU A 167 0.13 15.21 -0.56
CA LEU A 167 0.56 14.21 -1.53
C LEU A 167 0.10 14.55 -2.95
N CYS A 168 -1.15 15.00 -3.13
CA CYS A 168 -1.65 15.47 -4.42
C CYS A 168 -0.87 16.70 -4.93
N LEU A 169 -0.64 17.69 -4.06
CA LEU A 169 0.14 18.89 -4.41
C LEU A 169 1.58 18.54 -4.79
N ALA A 170 2.20 17.58 -4.09
CA ALA A 170 3.54 17.08 -4.40
C ALA A 170 3.62 16.36 -5.76
N HIS A 171 2.49 15.84 -6.26
CA HIS A 171 2.37 15.30 -7.62
C HIS A 171 2.01 16.37 -8.66
N GLY A 172 2.03 17.66 -8.30
CA GLY A 172 1.80 18.77 -9.21
C GLY A 172 0.32 19.08 -9.48
N MET A 173 -0.61 18.46 -8.74
CA MET A 173 -2.04 18.71 -8.92
C MET A 173 -2.44 20.07 -8.35
N PRO A 174 -3.20 20.90 -9.08
CA PRO A 174 -3.67 22.18 -8.56
C PRO A 174 -4.73 21.96 -7.46
N LEU A 175 -4.72 22.81 -6.44
CA LEU A 175 -5.76 22.80 -5.41
C LEU A 175 -7.11 23.14 -6.05
N SER A 176 -8.04 22.20 -5.99
CA SER A 176 -9.36 22.29 -6.60
C SER A 176 -10.41 21.57 -5.77
N TRP A 177 -11.69 21.83 -6.05
CA TRP A 177 -12.80 21.12 -5.40
C TRP A 177 -12.81 19.62 -5.74
N SER A 178 -12.40 19.24 -6.96
CA SER A 178 -12.29 17.85 -7.36
C SER A 178 -11.18 17.13 -6.58
N LEU A 179 -10.02 17.77 -6.38
CA LEU A 179 -8.95 17.24 -5.53
C LEU A 179 -9.43 17.04 -4.10
N ILE A 180 -10.07 18.04 -3.51
CA ILE A 180 -10.61 17.95 -2.14
C ILE A 180 -11.62 16.80 -2.03
N ALA A 181 -12.54 16.69 -3.00
CA ALA A 181 -13.53 15.62 -3.04
C ALA A 181 -12.88 14.24 -3.20
N ALA A 182 -11.86 14.11 -4.05
CA ALA A 182 -11.14 12.86 -4.26
C ALA A 182 -10.43 12.40 -2.98
N VAL A 183 -9.69 13.30 -2.32
CA VAL A 183 -9.02 12.98 -1.04
C VAL A 183 -10.03 12.70 0.06
N ALA A 184 -11.14 13.43 0.14
CA ALA A 184 -12.22 13.12 1.08
C ALA A 184 -12.81 11.73 0.84
N GLY A 185 -13.00 11.33 -0.43
CA GLY A 185 -13.44 9.99 -0.82
C GLY A 185 -12.44 8.90 -0.42
N LEU A 186 -11.14 9.15 -0.55
CA LEU A 186 -10.09 8.24 -0.07
C LEU A 186 -10.10 8.12 1.45
N THR A 187 -10.21 9.24 2.17
CA THR A 187 -10.33 9.24 3.64
C THR A 187 -11.56 8.48 4.11
N ALA A 188 -12.71 8.68 3.45
CA ALA A 188 -13.92 7.93 3.75
C ALA A 188 -13.72 6.43 3.49
N SER A 189 -13.11 6.07 2.36
CA SER A 189 -12.81 4.68 2.02
C SER A 189 -11.87 4.04 3.03
N GLU A 190 -10.81 4.73 3.46
CA GLU A 190 -9.93 4.30 4.54
C GLU A 190 -10.75 4.07 5.82
N SER A 191 -11.59 5.01 6.24
CA SER A 191 -12.38 4.89 7.47
C SER A 191 -13.41 3.74 7.45
N LEU A 192 -13.92 3.39 6.27
CA LEU A 192 -14.94 2.36 6.05
C LEU A 192 -14.34 0.97 5.78
N LEU A 193 -13.04 0.87 5.53
CA LEU A 193 -12.36 -0.39 5.31
C LEU A 193 -11.57 -0.79 6.56
N GLY A 194 -11.88 -1.98 7.09
CA GLY A 194 -11.23 -2.54 8.27
C GLY A 194 -10.58 -3.90 7.99
N ASN A 195 -9.91 -4.44 9.02
CA ASN A 195 -9.35 -5.80 9.03
C ASN A 195 -8.30 -6.09 7.93
N GLY A 196 -7.69 -5.06 7.35
CA GLY A 196 -6.69 -5.19 6.29
C GLY A 196 -7.27 -5.16 4.87
N LEU A 197 -8.58 -4.92 4.70
CA LEU A 197 -9.19 -4.76 3.37
C LEU A 197 -8.78 -3.45 2.69
N ASP A 198 -8.39 -2.45 3.48
CA ASP A 198 -7.73 -1.22 3.02
C ASP A 198 -6.47 -1.53 2.20
N ASN A 199 -5.66 -2.51 2.61
CA ASN A 199 -4.47 -2.94 1.86
C ASN A 199 -4.78 -3.54 0.47
N LEU A 200 -6.01 -4.02 0.26
CA LEU A 200 -6.46 -4.50 -1.04
C LEU A 200 -6.99 -3.36 -1.91
N ALA A 201 -7.79 -2.46 -1.32
CA ALA A 201 -8.55 -1.46 -2.06
C ALA A 201 -7.80 -0.13 -2.27
N LEU A 202 -7.10 0.38 -1.25
CA LEU A 202 -6.48 1.71 -1.30
C LEU A 202 -5.48 1.91 -2.46
N PRO A 203 -4.66 0.91 -2.88
CA PRO A 203 -3.81 1.07 -4.06
C PRO A 203 -4.59 1.39 -5.34
N SER A 204 -5.77 0.78 -5.48
CA SER A 204 -6.62 0.95 -6.66
C SER A 204 -7.45 2.23 -6.54
N LEU A 205 -8.03 2.49 -5.36
CA LEU A 205 -8.81 3.69 -5.11
C LEU A 205 -7.96 4.96 -5.23
N GLY A 206 -6.74 4.95 -4.68
CA GLY A 206 -5.81 6.07 -4.80
C GLY A 206 -5.46 6.35 -6.27
N ALA A 207 -5.18 5.30 -7.05
CA ALA A 207 -4.90 5.46 -8.46
C ALA A 207 -6.10 6.01 -9.26
N LEU A 208 -7.32 5.52 -8.98
CA LEU A 208 -8.53 6.03 -9.62
C LEU A 208 -8.83 7.48 -9.22
N ALA A 209 -8.60 7.83 -7.95
CA ALA A 209 -8.72 9.21 -7.47
C ALA A 209 -7.73 10.13 -8.19
N TYR A 210 -6.49 9.67 -8.40
CA TYR A 210 -5.49 10.40 -9.18
C TYR A 210 -5.96 10.64 -10.62
N LEU A 211 -6.44 9.59 -11.30
CA LEU A 211 -6.95 9.70 -12.68
C LEU A 211 -8.15 10.65 -12.79
N ALA A 212 -9.01 10.70 -11.77
CA ALA A 212 -10.20 11.55 -11.78
C ALA A 212 -9.90 13.05 -11.64
N ILE A 213 -8.70 13.42 -11.19
CA ILE A 213 -8.30 14.81 -10.92
C ILE A 213 -7.07 15.25 -11.72
N SER A 214 -6.55 14.40 -12.60
CA SER A 214 -5.43 14.68 -13.51
C SER A 214 -5.88 15.22 -14.85
#